data_AF-A0A0D9X758-F1
#
_entry.id   AF-A0A0D9X758-F1
#
_cell.length_a   1.000
_cell.length_b   1.000
_cell.length_c   1.000
_cell.angle_alpha   90.00
_cell.angle_beta   90.00
_cell.angle_gamma   90.00
#
_symmetry.space_group_name_H-M   'P 1'
#
loop_
_entity.id
_entity.type
_entity.pdbx_description
1 polymer ?
#
loop_
_entity_poly.entity_id
_entity_poly.type
_entity_poly.pdbx_seq_one_letter_code
_entity_poly.pdbx_strand_id
1 'polypeptide(L)'
;MCHEEIEHRKLAAGGRNAVEAGRTAICLVGAARRFELTGPSIVRNVLAQYPQADLFLSPMGIQGLLQYFNLVQGCMDLIKSHESRENFTYDWIVRTRVDGFWAGPLEPSSFIPNTYVIPEGSRHGGLNDSLGIGKRDISAMALSRLSTPDNLVAAGYSGLNSETAFLTQMKLGQVSTQEHSFQFCIMSDRRYSFPPSQYTTPVASLDIHGPLNGAKCRPCRDPYVGQEADEIWAKLDTNRGWVEWRNGALGLCNATSEWEKDWGEVFDVMVGPIAAAERKRVAAMSVEECVSDLGVFMGKTAQWKSPDPVHICQLGLAKRTIVQSISS
;
A
#
# COMPACT_ATOMS: atom_id res chain seq x y z
N MET A 1 5.01 4.28 33.16
CA MET A 1 5.36 4.42 31.74
C MET A 1 6.57 3.55 31.46
N CYS A 2 6.44 2.61 30.54
CA CYS A 2 7.53 1.70 30.16
C CYS A 2 8.56 2.46 29.29
N HIS A 3 9.83 2.04 29.35
CA HIS A 3 10.94 2.68 28.63
C HIS A 3 10.69 2.76 27.10
N GLU A 4 10.07 1.73 26.52
CA GLU A 4 9.68 1.69 25.10
C GLU A 4 8.68 2.79 24.71
N GLU A 5 7.76 3.14 25.60
CA GLU A 5 6.74 4.16 25.35
C GLU A 5 7.34 5.58 25.31
N ILE A 6 8.43 5.80 26.06
CA ILE A 6 9.18 7.06 26.08
C ILE A 6 10.01 7.20 24.79
N GLU A 7 10.67 6.13 24.36
CA GLU A 7 11.47 6.13 23.13
C GLU A 7 10.58 6.25 21.88
N HIS A 8 9.42 5.59 21.83
CA HIS A 8 8.44 5.80 20.76
C HIS A 8 7.96 7.25 20.67
N ARG A 9 7.71 7.92 21.81
CA ARG A 9 7.29 9.33 21.83
C ARG A 9 8.40 10.28 21.36
N LYS A 10 9.66 10.01 21.73
CA LYS A 10 10.81 10.79 21.25
C LYS A 10 11.03 10.62 19.75
N LEU A 11 10.94 9.39 19.23
CA LEU A 11 11.03 9.09 17.80
C LEU A 11 9.88 9.75 17.02
N ALA A 12 8.65 9.70 17.55
CA ALA A 12 7.50 10.37 16.94
C ALA A 12 7.64 11.90 16.94
N ALA A 13 8.17 12.50 18.01
CA ALA A 13 8.41 13.94 18.08
C ALA A 13 9.56 14.38 17.15
N GLY A 14 10.65 13.61 17.09
CA GLY A 14 11.77 13.86 16.17
C GLY A 14 11.36 13.70 14.70
N GLY A 15 10.56 12.69 14.38
CA GLY A 15 9.99 12.46 13.05
C GLY A 15 9.05 13.58 12.61
N ARG A 16 8.14 14.05 13.49
CA ARG A 16 7.28 15.22 13.20
C ARG A 16 8.10 16.45 12.86
N ASN A 17 9.07 16.80 13.70
CA ASN A 17 9.91 17.98 13.47
C ASN A 17 10.70 17.87 12.14
N ALA A 18 11.19 16.68 11.79
CA ALA A 18 11.92 16.45 10.54
C ALA A 18 11.03 16.54 9.28
N VAL A 19 9.74 16.17 9.39
CA VAL A 19 8.77 16.25 8.29
C VAL A 19 8.13 17.64 8.19
N GLU A 20 7.93 18.32 9.31
CA GLU A 20 7.44 19.71 9.32
C GLU A 20 8.48 20.68 8.75
N ALA A 21 9.77 20.36 8.86
CA ALA A 21 10.85 21.16 8.30
C ALA A 21 11.21 20.80 6.83
N GLY A 22 10.78 19.64 6.33
CA GLY A 22 11.21 19.10 5.03
C GLY A 22 10.07 18.91 4.03
N ARG A 23 10.34 19.17 2.74
CA ARG A 23 9.37 18.96 1.66
C ARG A 23 9.20 17.46 1.43
N THR A 24 7.96 17.00 1.42
CA THR A 24 7.62 15.58 1.27
C THR A 24 6.86 15.34 -0.02
N ALA A 25 7.31 14.36 -0.81
CA ALA A 25 6.56 13.83 -1.95
C ALA A 25 5.88 12.52 -1.55
N ILE A 26 4.56 12.43 -1.75
CA ILE A 26 3.80 11.19 -1.58
C ILE A 26 3.41 10.68 -2.96
N CYS A 27 3.74 9.43 -3.23
CA CYS A 27 3.56 8.83 -4.52
C CYS A 27 2.71 7.56 -4.44
N LEU A 28 1.56 7.59 -5.10
CA LEU A 28 0.60 6.51 -5.17
C LEU A 28 0.79 5.74 -6.49
N VAL A 29 1.10 4.44 -6.39
CA VAL A 29 1.41 3.59 -7.55
C VAL A 29 0.51 2.36 -7.70
N GLY A 30 0.33 1.90 -8.93
CA GLY A 30 -0.36 0.66 -9.24
C GLY A 30 -1.86 0.82 -9.50
N ALA A 31 -2.56 -0.31 -9.59
CA ALA A 31 -3.97 -0.33 -9.98
C ALA A 31 -4.88 0.12 -8.82
N ALA A 32 -5.83 0.99 -9.11
CA ALA A 32 -6.84 1.49 -8.17
C ALA A 32 -7.96 0.46 -7.94
N ARG A 33 -7.62 -0.74 -7.46
CA ARG A 33 -8.61 -1.78 -7.16
C ARG A 33 -9.35 -1.42 -5.89
N ARG A 34 -10.69 -1.52 -5.93
CA ARG A 34 -11.57 -1.21 -4.81
C ARG A 34 -11.30 0.18 -4.23
N PHE A 35 -11.06 1.15 -5.12
CA PHE A 35 -10.71 2.53 -4.74
C PHE A 35 -11.81 3.22 -3.93
N GLU A 36 -13.04 2.73 -4.04
CA GLU A 36 -14.16 3.13 -3.18
C GLU A 36 -13.93 2.85 -1.69
N LEU A 37 -12.99 1.96 -1.35
CA LEU A 37 -12.58 1.68 0.03
C LEU A 37 -11.17 2.23 0.30
N THR A 38 -10.22 2.06 -0.63
CA THR A 38 -8.83 2.47 -0.39
C THR A 38 -8.65 3.99 -0.48
N GLY A 39 -9.31 4.67 -1.42
CA GLY A 39 -9.20 6.10 -1.63
C GLY A 39 -9.49 6.93 -0.37
N PRO A 40 -10.69 6.78 0.24
CA PRO A 40 -11.01 7.46 1.50
C PRO A 40 -10.01 7.14 2.62
N SER A 41 -9.56 5.88 2.71
CA SER A 41 -8.57 5.47 3.72
C SER A 41 -7.21 6.15 3.52
N ILE A 42 -6.73 6.26 2.29
CA ILE A 42 -5.46 6.92 1.93
C ILE A 42 -5.56 8.41 2.23
N VAL A 43 -6.66 9.06 1.84
CA VAL A 43 -6.88 10.49 2.13
C VAL A 43 -6.80 10.74 3.62
N ARG A 44 -7.49 9.93 4.44
CA ARG A 44 -7.55 10.10 5.90
C ARG A 44 -6.23 9.78 6.60
N ASN A 45 -5.63 8.66 6.26
CA ASN A 45 -4.55 8.07 7.05
C ASN A 45 -3.17 8.33 6.47
N VAL A 46 -3.05 8.81 5.23
CA VAL A 46 -1.78 9.17 4.62
C VAL A 46 -1.74 10.65 4.30
N LEU A 47 -2.64 11.15 3.46
CA LEU A 47 -2.54 12.51 2.93
C LEU A 47 -2.90 13.58 3.98
N ALA A 48 -3.93 13.35 4.79
CA ALA A 48 -4.32 14.29 5.84
C ALA A 48 -3.28 14.38 6.98
N GLN A 49 -2.37 13.40 7.10
CA GLN A 49 -1.28 13.44 8.07
C GLN A 49 -0.14 14.37 7.62
N TYR A 50 -0.06 14.65 6.31
CA TYR A 50 0.98 15.47 5.70
C TYR A 50 0.35 16.44 4.69
N PRO A 51 -0.44 17.42 5.15
CA PRO A 51 -1.19 18.33 4.29
C PRO A 51 -0.30 19.21 3.38
N GLN A 52 0.97 19.37 3.74
CA GLN A 52 1.99 20.07 2.96
C GLN A 52 2.69 19.20 1.92
N ALA A 53 2.40 17.89 1.88
CA ALA A 53 3.06 16.99 0.95
C ALA A 53 2.48 17.12 -0.46
N ASP A 54 3.37 17.08 -1.43
CA ASP A 54 3.00 17.05 -2.83
C ASP A 54 2.62 15.63 -3.24
N LEU A 55 1.44 15.49 -3.83
CA LEU A 55 0.91 14.20 -4.24
C LEU A 55 1.21 13.91 -5.72
N PHE A 56 1.78 12.74 -5.96
CA PHE A 56 2.10 12.18 -7.28
C PHE A 56 1.29 10.91 -7.51
N LEU A 57 0.58 10.84 -8.64
CA LEU A 57 -0.20 9.65 -9.00
C LEU A 57 0.37 9.00 -10.26
N SER A 58 0.73 7.72 -10.15
CA SER A 58 1.18 6.85 -11.26
C SER A 58 0.36 5.55 -11.28
N PRO A 59 -0.94 5.62 -11.68
CA PRO A 59 -1.87 4.51 -11.59
C PRO A 59 -1.87 3.72 -12.91
N MET A 60 -0.76 3.08 -13.25
CA MET A 60 -0.76 2.11 -14.36
C MET A 60 -1.19 0.72 -13.85
N GLY A 61 -1.93 -0.03 -14.67
CA GLY A 61 -2.23 -1.43 -14.39
C GLY A 61 -0.97 -2.29 -14.36
N ILE A 62 -0.93 -3.31 -13.50
CA ILE A 62 0.19 -4.27 -13.42
C ILE A 62 -0.20 -5.59 -14.11
N GLN A 63 0.57 -5.99 -15.13
CA GLN A 63 0.68 -7.38 -15.62
C GLN A 63 2.16 -7.79 -15.72
N GLY A 64 2.70 -8.39 -14.66
CA GLY A 64 4.07 -8.92 -14.63
C GLY A 64 5.12 -7.98 -14.04
N LEU A 65 6.33 -8.51 -13.83
CA LEU A 65 7.40 -7.87 -13.05
C LEU A 65 7.95 -6.59 -13.70
N LEU A 66 8.16 -6.60 -15.03
CA LEU A 66 8.69 -5.43 -15.74
C LEU A 66 7.72 -4.24 -15.69
N GLN A 67 6.42 -4.50 -15.77
CA GLN A 67 5.41 -3.45 -15.66
C GLN A 67 5.33 -2.91 -14.23
N TYR A 68 5.52 -3.77 -13.23
CA TYR A 68 5.68 -3.33 -11.85
C TYR A 68 6.93 -2.45 -11.66
N PHE A 69 8.08 -2.81 -12.24
CA PHE A 69 9.28 -1.98 -12.18
C PHE A 69 9.09 -0.63 -12.87
N ASN A 70 8.39 -0.60 -14.01
CA ASN A 70 8.02 0.65 -14.69
C ASN A 70 7.16 1.55 -13.79
N LEU A 71 6.22 0.96 -13.05
CA LEU A 71 5.38 1.69 -12.10
C LEU A 71 6.17 2.28 -10.94
N VAL A 72 7.05 1.48 -10.35
CA VAL A 72 7.90 1.92 -9.24
C VAL A 72 8.84 3.03 -9.68
N GLN A 73 9.48 2.89 -10.84
CA GLN A 73 10.39 3.91 -11.36
C GLN A 73 9.66 5.16 -11.84
N GLY A 74 8.50 5.01 -12.48
CA GLY A 74 7.70 6.14 -12.96
C GLY A 74 7.31 7.11 -11.85
N CYS A 75 7.20 6.63 -10.61
CA CYS A 75 7.07 7.48 -9.43
C CYS A 75 8.21 8.50 -9.29
N MET A 76 9.46 8.04 -9.37
CA MET A 76 10.63 8.91 -9.29
C MET A 76 10.75 9.84 -10.49
N ASP A 77 10.30 9.40 -11.67
CA ASP A 77 10.34 10.24 -12.87
C ASP A 77 9.37 11.42 -12.75
N LEU A 78 8.17 11.21 -12.19
CA LEU A 78 7.23 12.30 -11.90
C LEU A 78 7.82 13.28 -10.88
N ILE A 79 8.40 12.76 -9.79
CA ILE A 79 9.02 13.60 -8.75
C ILE A 79 10.17 14.42 -9.34
N LYS A 80 11.10 13.80 -10.07
CA LYS A 80 12.22 14.48 -10.75
C LYS A 80 11.74 15.56 -11.73
N SER A 81 10.67 15.28 -12.47
CA SER A 81 10.10 16.25 -13.42
C SER A 81 9.55 17.48 -12.71
N HIS A 82 8.88 17.29 -11.57
CA HIS A 82 8.36 18.39 -10.76
C HIS A 82 9.50 19.17 -10.09
N GLU A 83 10.45 18.49 -9.46
CA GLU A 83 11.68 19.08 -8.88
C GLU A 83 12.41 19.99 -9.88
N SER A 84 12.56 19.51 -11.12
CA SER A 84 13.24 20.26 -12.19
C SER A 84 12.45 21.49 -12.64
N ARG A 85 11.12 21.41 -12.66
CA ARG A 85 10.23 22.49 -13.12
C ARG A 85 10.13 23.61 -12.08
N GLU A 86 10.01 23.24 -10.82
CA GLU A 86 9.84 24.16 -9.70
C GLU A 86 11.17 24.55 -9.04
N ASN A 87 12.29 24.04 -9.57
CA ASN A 87 13.66 24.33 -9.14
C ASN A 87 13.89 24.08 -7.63
N PHE A 88 13.51 22.89 -7.17
CA PHE A 88 13.77 22.43 -5.80
C PHE A 88 13.95 20.91 -5.74
N THR A 89 14.40 20.40 -4.60
CA THR A 89 14.42 18.96 -4.31
C THR A 89 13.58 18.63 -3.09
N TYR A 90 12.90 17.49 -3.11
CA TYR A 90 12.24 16.98 -1.90
C TYR A 90 13.27 16.50 -0.89
N ASP A 91 12.90 16.55 0.39
CA ASP A 91 13.68 15.96 1.47
C ASP A 91 13.30 14.49 1.65
N TRP A 92 11.99 14.21 1.56
CA TRP A 92 11.40 12.90 1.82
C TRP A 92 10.54 12.42 0.66
N ILE A 93 10.57 11.11 0.44
CA ILE A 93 9.68 10.42 -0.49
C ILE A 93 8.97 9.30 0.25
N VAL A 94 7.65 9.28 0.13
CA VAL A 94 6.78 8.19 0.53
C VAL A 94 6.21 7.57 -0.73
N ARG A 95 6.40 6.27 -0.92
CA ARG A 95 5.79 5.51 -2.02
C ARG A 95 4.87 4.45 -1.44
N THR A 96 3.59 4.47 -1.81
CA THR A 96 2.64 3.42 -1.44
C THR A 96 1.71 3.07 -2.61
N ARG A 97 0.85 2.07 -2.44
CA ARG A 97 -0.01 1.53 -3.49
C ARG A 97 -1.42 2.11 -3.44
N VAL A 98 -2.03 2.31 -4.62
CA VAL A 98 -3.42 2.80 -4.72
C VAL A 98 -4.44 1.77 -4.22
N ASP A 99 -4.10 0.47 -4.26
CA ASP A 99 -4.89 -0.64 -3.69
C ASP A 99 -4.58 -0.91 -2.20
N GLY A 100 -3.88 0.00 -1.52
CA GLY A 100 -3.63 -0.07 -0.08
C GLY A 100 -4.79 0.48 0.75
N PHE A 101 -5.44 -0.36 1.55
CA PHE A 101 -6.39 0.08 2.57
C PHE A 101 -5.63 0.37 3.87
N TRP A 102 -5.75 1.59 4.39
CA TRP A 102 -5.10 2.03 5.62
C TRP A 102 -6.11 2.06 6.77
N ALA A 103 -5.91 1.22 7.79
CA ALA A 103 -6.72 1.20 9.01
C ALA A 103 -6.23 2.20 10.06
N GLY A 104 -4.95 2.57 10.02
CA GLY A 104 -4.33 3.56 10.91
C GLY A 104 -3.44 4.55 10.17
N PRO A 105 -3.05 5.66 10.81
CA PRO A 105 -2.29 6.73 10.19
C PRO A 105 -0.85 6.31 9.85
N LEU A 106 -0.28 6.94 8.82
CA LEU A 106 1.15 6.90 8.54
C LEU A 106 1.88 7.76 9.59
N GLU A 107 2.48 7.11 10.57
CA GLU A 107 3.11 7.79 11.71
C GLU A 107 4.41 8.51 11.34
N PRO A 108 4.63 9.74 11.85
CA PRO A 108 5.85 10.51 11.60
C PRO A 108 7.15 9.84 12.08
N SER A 109 7.06 8.93 13.05
CA SER A 109 8.21 8.11 13.50
C SER A 109 8.81 7.25 12.38
N SER A 110 8.11 7.09 11.25
CA SER A 110 8.58 6.35 10.08
C SER A 110 9.58 7.13 9.20
N PHE A 111 9.83 8.41 9.48
CA PHE A 111 10.75 9.25 8.73
C PHE A 111 12.14 9.22 9.40
N ILE A 112 12.87 8.13 9.15
CA ILE A 112 14.16 7.86 9.79
C ILE A 112 15.31 8.30 8.87
N PRO A 113 16.19 9.22 9.31
CA PRO A 113 17.32 9.65 8.50
C PRO A 113 18.27 8.49 8.15
N ASN A 114 18.88 8.56 6.97
CA ASN A 114 19.89 7.62 6.48
C ASN A 114 19.44 6.16 6.33
N THR A 115 18.13 5.93 6.32
CA THR A 115 17.52 4.61 6.23
C THR A 115 16.34 4.63 5.26
N TYR A 116 16.12 3.52 4.56
CA TYR A 116 14.88 3.27 3.83
C TYR A 116 13.95 2.40 4.68
N VAL A 117 12.82 2.98 5.10
CA VAL A 117 11.84 2.31 5.95
C VAL A 117 10.85 1.55 5.08
N ILE A 118 10.61 0.29 5.46
CA ILE A 118 9.71 -0.66 4.77
C ILE A 118 8.79 -1.36 5.78
N PRO A 119 7.68 -1.96 5.36
CA PRO A 119 6.85 -2.75 6.27
C PRO A 119 7.52 -4.06 6.69
N GLU A 120 7.19 -4.51 7.90
CA GLU A 120 7.52 -5.85 8.38
C GLU A 120 6.78 -6.95 7.61
N GLY A 121 7.40 -8.12 7.47
CA GLY A 121 6.74 -9.29 6.89
C GLY A 121 6.37 -9.12 5.40
N SER A 122 5.55 -10.03 4.85
CA SER A 122 5.29 -10.20 3.41
C SER A 122 6.53 -10.09 2.51
N ARG A 123 7.67 -10.62 2.97
CA ARG A 123 8.99 -10.39 2.37
C ARG A 123 9.26 -11.22 1.11
N HIS A 124 8.61 -12.36 0.95
CA HIS A 124 8.84 -13.33 -0.13
C HIS A 124 10.33 -13.64 -0.41
N GLY A 125 11.15 -13.75 0.64
CA GLY A 125 12.60 -13.98 0.57
C GLY A 125 13.46 -12.73 0.40
N GLY A 126 12.85 -11.54 0.30
CA GLY A 126 13.52 -10.26 0.11
C GLY A 126 13.02 -9.18 1.07
N LEU A 127 12.68 -7.99 0.54
CA LEU A 127 12.12 -6.86 1.30
C LEU A 127 10.69 -6.57 0.85
N ASN A 128 9.81 -6.26 1.80
CA ASN A 128 8.43 -5.86 1.50
C ASN A 128 8.43 -4.53 0.75
N ASP A 129 7.97 -4.57 -0.49
CA ASP A 129 7.97 -3.43 -1.38
C ASP A 129 6.59 -2.78 -1.53
N SER A 130 5.66 -3.04 -0.62
CA SER A 130 4.30 -2.48 -0.65
C SER A 130 4.25 -1.01 -0.23
N LEU A 131 5.19 -0.58 0.60
CA LEU A 131 5.39 0.79 1.06
C LEU A 131 6.90 1.05 1.17
N GLY A 132 7.32 2.29 0.96
CA GLY A 132 8.69 2.69 1.21
C GLY A 132 8.78 4.18 1.56
N ILE A 133 9.59 4.50 2.56
CA ILE A 133 9.78 5.87 3.07
C ILE A 133 11.27 6.10 3.20
N GLY A 134 11.77 7.20 2.66
CA GLY A 134 13.17 7.56 2.86
C GLY A 134 13.51 8.93 2.31
N LYS A 135 14.74 9.36 2.56
CA LYS A 135 15.27 10.58 1.96
C LYS A 135 15.31 10.48 0.44
N ARG A 136 15.36 11.62 -0.22
CA ARG A 136 15.28 11.73 -1.68
C ARG A 136 16.34 10.95 -2.45
N ASP A 137 17.57 10.92 -1.97
CA ASP A 137 18.70 10.18 -2.53
C ASP A 137 18.54 8.66 -2.36
N ILE A 138 18.23 8.23 -1.14
CA ILE A 138 17.95 6.82 -0.79
C ILE A 138 16.76 6.30 -1.59
N SER A 139 15.69 7.09 -1.67
CA SER A 139 14.49 6.73 -2.43
C SER A 139 14.74 6.68 -3.93
N ALA A 140 15.64 7.52 -4.46
CA ALA A 140 16.07 7.41 -5.85
C ALA A 140 16.71 6.05 -6.11
N MET A 141 17.58 5.60 -5.21
CA MET A 141 18.19 4.27 -5.33
C MET A 141 17.13 3.19 -5.21
N ALA A 142 16.26 3.22 -4.19
CA ALA A 142 15.24 2.21 -3.94
C ALA A 142 14.21 2.07 -5.08
N LEU A 143 13.86 3.16 -5.75
CA LEU A 143 12.78 3.18 -6.75
C LEU A 143 13.29 3.05 -8.20
N SER A 144 14.60 3.07 -8.45
CA SER A 144 15.21 2.97 -9.81
C SER A 144 15.19 1.53 -10.37
N ARG A 145 14.01 0.90 -10.43
CA ARG A 145 13.84 -0.54 -10.67
C ARG A 145 14.11 -1.02 -12.10
N LEU A 146 14.15 -0.16 -13.11
CA LEU A 146 14.39 -0.57 -14.52
C LEU A 146 15.87 -0.55 -14.92
N SER A 147 16.69 0.26 -14.26
CA SER A 147 18.15 0.22 -14.41
C SER A 147 18.80 -0.88 -13.57
N THR A 148 18.07 -1.40 -12.59
CA THR A 148 18.54 -2.45 -11.68
C THR A 148 18.79 -3.80 -12.36
N PRO A 149 17.97 -4.30 -13.31
CA PRO A 149 18.18 -5.61 -13.93
C PRO A 149 19.56 -5.79 -14.56
N ASP A 150 20.08 -4.80 -15.30
CA ASP A 150 21.42 -4.89 -15.90
C ASP A 150 22.52 -4.97 -14.83
N ASN A 151 22.40 -4.19 -13.76
CA ASN A 151 23.32 -4.24 -12.63
C ASN A 151 23.22 -5.57 -11.85
N LEU A 152 22.01 -6.12 -11.72
CA LEU A 152 21.79 -7.42 -11.07
C LEU A 152 22.38 -8.55 -11.89
N VAL A 153 22.19 -8.55 -13.21
CA VAL A 153 22.76 -9.54 -14.12
C VAL A 153 24.28 -9.41 -14.14
N ALA A 154 24.83 -8.20 -14.22
CA ALA A 154 26.27 -7.96 -14.13
C ALA A 154 26.87 -8.44 -12.80
N ALA A 155 26.10 -8.39 -11.70
CA ALA A 155 26.46 -8.93 -10.40
C ALA A 155 26.15 -10.44 -10.24
N GLY A 156 25.72 -11.13 -11.29
CA GLY A 156 25.50 -12.58 -11.31
C GLY A 156 24.15 -13.06 -10.77
N TYR A 157 23.20 -12.15 -10.54
CA TYR A 157 21.86 -12.51 -10.05
C TYR A 157 20.90 -12.82 -11.22
N SER A 158 20.11 -13.88 -11.06
CA SER A 158 19.06 -14.27 -12.01
C SER A 158 17.85 -14.86 -11.27
N GLY A 159 16.69 -14.93 -11.94
CA GLY A 159 15.48 -15.56 -11.39
C GLY A 159 14.84 -14.85 -10.18
N LEU A 160 15.11 -13.55 -9.99
CA LEU A 160 14.61 -12.79 -8.85
C LEU A 160 13.13 -12.42 -9.01
N ASN A 161 12.38 -12.46 -7.90
CA ASN A 161 11.08 -11.82 -7.76
C ASN A 161 11.23 -10.34 -7.38
N SER A 162 10.12 -9.63 -7.17
CA SER A 162 10.17 -8.19 -6.89
C SER A 162 10.90 -7.85 -5.59
N GLU A 163 10.62 -8.61 -4.53
CA GLU A 163 11.13 -8.39 -3.19
C GLU A 163 12.60 -8.77 -3.07
N THR A 164 13.01 -9.88 -3.68
CA THR A 164 14.43 -10.31 -3.74
C THR A 164 15.26 -9.38 -4.61
N ALA A 165 14.73 -8.92 -5.76
CA ALA A 165 15.35 -7.87 -6.55
C ALA A 165 15.51 -6.59 -5.71
N PHE A 166 14.53 -6.28 -4.85
CA PHE A 166 14.61 -5.13 -3.94
C PHE A 166 15.74 -5.26 -2.94
N LEU A 167 15.80 -6.40 -2.23
CA LEU A 167 16.86 -6.67 -1.28
C LEU A 167 18.24 -6.54 -1.91
N THR A 168 18.44 -7.17 -3.07
CA THR A 168 19.73 -7.16 -3.76
C THR A 168 20.12 -5.75 -4.20
N GLN A 169 19.17 -4.97 -4.72
CA GLN A 169 19.38 -3.58 -5.11
C GLN A 169 19.84 -2.72 -3.93
N MET A 170 19.17 -2.84 -2.77
CA MET A 170 19.55 -2.09 -1.57
C MET A 170 20.93 -2.49 -1.05
N LYS A 171 21.28 -3.78 -1.11
CA LYS A 171 22.62 -4.28 -0.76
C LYS A 171 23.71 -3.74 -1.69
N LEU A 172 23.49 -3.79 -3.00
CA LEU A 172 24.45 -3.26 -3.98
C LEU A 172 24.63 -1.74 -3.85
N GLY A 173 23.55 -1.02 -3.53
CA GLY A 173 23.58 0.41 -3.25
C GLY A 173 24.12 0.77 -1.86
N GLN A 174 24.49 -0.22 -1.02
CA GLN A 174 24.91 -0.03 0.37
C GLN A 174 23.91 0.80 1.20
N VAL A 175 22.62 0.63 0.92
CA VAL A 175 21.55 1.37 1.59
C VAL A 175 21.06 0.59 2.81
N SER A 176 21.04 1.25 3.97
CA SER A 176 20.43 0.70 5.18
C SER A 176 18.91 0.64 5.04
N THR A 177 18.31 -0.48 5.44
CA THR A 177 16.86 -0.69 5.45
C THR A 177 16.39 -1.03 6.85
N GLN A 178 15.26 -0.47 7.27
CA GLN A 178 14.64 -0.76 8.56
C GLN A 178 13.18 -1.13 8.37
N GLU A 179 12.76 -2.19 9.05
CA GLU A 179 11.37 -2.59 9.05
C GLU A 179 10.60 -1.86 10.15
N HIS A 180 9.38 -1.46 9.83
CA HIS A 180 8.44 -0.85 10.74
C HIS A 180 7.07 -1.51 10.59
N SER A 181 6.31 -1.41 11.67
CA SER A 181 4.93 -1.83 11.75
C SER A 181 3.97 -0.75 11.24
N PHE A 182 3.03 -1.11 10.37
CA PHE A 182 2.05 -0.24 9.73
C PHE A 182 0.67 -0.90 9.66
N GLN A 183 -0.36 -0.10 9.90
CA GLN A 183 -1.76 -0.52 9.86
C GLN A 183 -2.36 -0.35 8.47
N PHE A 184 -1.84 -1.07 7.48
CA PHE A 184 -2.41 -1.10 6.14
C PHE A 184 -2.27 -2.47 5.50
N CYS A 185 -3.13 -2.75 4.53
CA CYS A 185 -3.10 -3.99 3.76
C CYS A 185 -3.37 -3.74 2.29
N ILE A 186 -3.00 -4.69 1.44
CA ILE A 186 -3.27 -4.60 0.00
C ILE A 186 -4.53 -5.37 -0.33
N MET A 187 -5.57 -4.63 -0.66
CA MET A 187 -6.88 -5.20 -0.92
C MET A 187 -6.90 -6.00 -2.21
N SER A 188 -7.42 -7.22 -2.14
CA SER A 188 -7.39 -8.14 -3.27
C SER A 188 -8.77 -8.71 -3.60
N ASP A 189 -9.12 -8.60 -4.87
CA ASP A 189 -10.24 -9.28 -5.53
C ASP A 189 -9.83 -10.65 -6.12
N ARG A 190 -8.55 -11.00 -6.04
CA ARG A 190 -8.05 -12.24 -6.62
C ARG A 190 -8.48 -13.45 -5.81
N ARG A 191 -8.62 -14.57 -6.51
CA ARG A 191 -8.80 -15.88 -5.92
C ARG A 191 -7.47 -16.50 -5.58
N TYR A 192 -7.41 -17.14 -4.42
CA TYR A 192 -6.24 -17.87 -3.91
C TYR A 192 -6.67 -19.23 -3.41
N SER A 193 -5.81 -20.24 -3.56
CA SER A 193 -6.04 -21.57 -3.01
C SER A 193 -6.15 -21.49 -1.48
N PHE A 194 -7.10 -22.23 -0.91
CA PHE A 194 -7.31 -22.30 0.53
C PHE A 194 -7.59 -23.76 0.97
N PRO A 195 -7.01 -24.24 2.09
CA PRO A 195 -5.99 -23.57 2.90
C PRO A 195 -4.72 -23.31 2.07
N PRO A 196 -4.00 -22.22 2.33
CA PRO A 196 -2.79 -21.91 1.59
C PRO A 196 -1.76 -23.04 1.76
N SER A 197 -1.24 -23.51 0.63
CA SER A 197 -0.02 -24.31 0.57
C SER A 197 1.21 -23.47 0.96
N GLN A 198 2.34 -24.14 1.17
CA GLN A 198 3.62 -23.53 1.55
C GLN A 198 4.03 -22.31 0.69
N TYR A 199 3.62 -22.25 -0.58
CA TYR A 199 4.02 -21.21 -1.54
C TYR A 199 2.89 -20.26 -1.98
N THR A 200 1.67 -20.47 -1.51
CA THR A 200 0.53 -19.63 -1.91
C THR A 200 0.36 -18.46 -0.95
N THR A 201 -0.03 -17.30 -1.49
CA THR A 201 -0.25 -16.09 -0.71
C THR A 201 -1.49 -16.25 0.19
N PRO A 202 -1.35 -16.17 1.52
CA PRO A 202 -2.48 -16.11 2.44
C PRO A 202 -3.20 -14.75 2.30
N VAL A 203 -4.49 -14.75 2.63
CA VAL A 203 -5.31 -13.53 2.63
C VAL A 203 -5.83 -13.30 4.03
N ALA A 204 -5.42 -12.19 4.64
CA ALA A 204 -5.84 -11.78 5.96
C ALA A 204 -7.28 -11.24 5.98
N SER A 205 -7.95 -11.42 7.11
CA SER A 205 -9.18 -10.67 7.41
C SER A 205 -8.88 -9.20 7.63
N LEU A 206 -9.79 -8.35 7.18
CA LEU A 206 -9.68 -6.89 7.35
C LEU A 206 -9.90 -6.44 8.81
N ASP A 207 -10.53 -7.27 9.63
CA ASP A 207 -11.11 -6.94 10.94
C ASP A 207 -10.16 -7.03 12.14
N ILE A 208 -8.87 -7.32 11.93
CA ILE A 208 -8.04 -7.78 13.05
C ILE A 208 -7.02 -6.72 13.43
N HIS A 209 -7.03 -6.39 14.73
CA HIS A 209 -6.33 -5.31 15.44
C HIS A 209 -4.79 -5.37 15.39
N GLY A 210 -4.20 -6.04 14.40
CA GLY A 210 -2.77 -6.15 14.17
C GLY A 210 -2.30 -5.33 12.95
N PRO A 211 -1.01 -4.98 12.90
CA PRO A 211 -0.43 -4.35 11.73
C PRO A 211 -0.39 -5.33 10.55
N LEU A 212 -1.20 -5.05 9.54
CA LEU A 212 -1.26 -5.88 8.34
C LEU A 212 -0.05 -5.70 7.42
N ASN A 213 0.75 -4.64 7.60
CA ASN A 213 2.03 -4.42 6.92
C ASN A 213 2.04 -4.69 5.39
N GLY A 214 0.94 -4.38 4.69
CA GLY A 214 0.82 -4.64 3.26
C GLY A 214 0.53 -6.09 2.86
N ALA A 215 0.16 -6.96 3.81
CA ALA A 215 -0.39 -8.28 3.51
C ALA A 215 -1.63 -8.18 2.61
N LYS A 216 -1.92 -9.25 1.86
CA LYS A 216 -3.18 -9.32 1.11
C LYS A 216 -4.35 -9.42 2.08
N CYS A 217 -5.40 -8.65 1.84
CA CYS A 217 -6.57 -8.62 2.71
C CYS A 217 -7.88 -8.52 1.91
N ARG A 218 -8.98 -8.93 2.54
CA ARG A 218 -10.36 -8.66 2.10
C ARG A 218 -11.33 -8.76 3.29
N PRO A 219 -12.52 -8.14 3.22
CA PRO A 219 -13.59 -8.44 4.17
C PRO A 219 -14.12 -9.87 3.96
N CYS A 220 -14.39 -10.61 5.04
CA CYS A 220 -15.01 -11.95 5.00
C CYS A 220 -15.79 -12.24 6.29
N ARG A 221 -17.00 -12.80 6.20
CA ARG A 221 -17.88 -12.92 7.37
C ARG A 221 -17.35 -13.85 8.47
N ASP A 222 -16.79 -14.98 8.06
CA ASP A 222 -16.33 -16.03 8.97
C ASP A 222 -14.82 -16.26 8.77
N PRO A 223 -13.98 -15.32 9.25
CA PRO A 223 -12.54 -15.51 9.18
C PRO A 223 -12.11 -16.65 10.11
N TYR A 224 -11.11 -17.41 9.66
CA TYR A 224 -10.37 -18.31 10.53
C TYR A 224 -9.61 -17.46 11.54
N VAL A 225 -9.74 -17.75 12.84
CA VAL A 225 -9.15 -16.96 13.93
C VAL A 225 -8.60 -17.86 15.03
N GLY A 226 -7.76 -17.29 15.92
CA GLY A 226 -7.17 -18.00 17.04
C GLY A 226 -6.36 -19.22 16.59
N GLN A 227 -6.52 -20.33 17.30
CA GLN A 227 -5.74 -21.56 17.05
C GLN A 227 -5.89 -22.07 15.61
N GLU A 228 -7.08 -21.96 15.01
CA GLU A 228 -7.33 -22.47 13.66
C GLU A 228 -6.54 -21.68 12.61
N ALA A 229 -6.47 -20.35 12.76
CA ALA A 229 -5.61 -19.51 11.93
C ALA A 229 -4.12 -19.81 12.18
N ASP A 230 -3.70 -19.91 13.44
CA ASP A 230 -2.31 -20.17 13.83
C ASP A 230 -1.80 -21.49 13.21
N GLU A 231 -2.62 -22.54 13.18
CA GLU A 231 -2.29 -23.82 12.55
C GLU A 231 -2.14 -23.73 11.02
N ILE A 232 -2.86 -22.83 10.36
CA ILE A 232 -2.71 -22.57 8.93
C ILE A 232 -1.44 -21.76 8.67
N TRP A 233 -1.22 -20.69 9.43
CA TRP A 233 -0.03 -19.86 9.31
C TRP A 233 1.26 -20.63 9.57
N ALA A 234 1.28 -21.52 10.55
CA ALA A 234 2.42 -22.36 10.91
C ALA A 234 2.89 -23.29 9.77
N LYS A 235 2.02 -23.59 8.79
CA LYS A 235 2.33 -24.45 7.63
C LYS A 235 2.97 -23.67 6.47
N LEU A 236 2.97 -22.34 6.52
CA LEU A 236 3.53 -21.52 5.46
C LEU A 236 5.05 -21.47 5.53
N ASP A 237 5.69 -21.26 4.39
CA ASP A 237 7.15 -21.12 4.31
C ASP A 237 7.61 -19.90 5.13
N THR A 238 8.38 -20.14 6.18
CA THR A 238 8.94 -19.09 7.03
C THR A 238 9.92 -18.19 6.27
N ASN A 239 10.54 -18.68 5.19
CA ASN A 239 11.45 -17.88 4.35
C ASN A 239 10.71 -16.80 3.55
N ARG A 240 9.39 -16.93 3.38
CA ARG A 240 8.56 -15.86 2.80
C ARG A 240 8.41 -14.69 3.75
N GLY A 241 8.76 -14.84 5.03
CA GLY A 241 8.69 -13.81 6.05
C GLY A 241 7.31 -13.16 6.06
N TRP A 242 6.27 -13.93 6.39
CA TRP A 242 4.91 -13.40 6.51
C TRP A 242 4.81 -12.39 7.66
N VAL A 243 3.73 -11.62 7.68
CA VAL A 243 3.44 -10.69 8.78
C VAL A 243 3.30 -11.42 10.11
N GLU A 244 3.54 -10.73 11.23
CA GLU A 244 3.39 -11.36 12.54
C GLU A 244 1.93 -11.79 12.75
N TRP A 245 1.75 -13.08 13.01
CA TRP A 245 0.44 -13.73 13.07
C TRP A 245 0.23 -14.49 14.38
N ARG A 246 1.27 -14.70 15.18
CA ARG A 246 1.21 -15.57 16.36
C ARG A 246 0.28 -14.99 17.43
N ASN A 247 -0.16 -15.87 18.31
CA ASN A 247 -1.07 -15.56 19.41
C ASN A 247 -2.46 -15.10 18.92
N GLY A 248 -2.91 -15.61 17.77
CA GLY A 248 -4.18 -15.21 17.17
C GLY A 248 -4.22 -13.75 16.72
N ALA A 249 -3.06 -13.12 16.53
CA ALA A 249 -2.96 -11.71 16.12
C ALA A 249 -3.48 -11.46 14.70
N LEU A 250 -3.61 -12.51 13.89
CA LEU A 250 -4.06 -12.36 12.51
C LEU A 250 -4.89 -13.53 11.99
N GLY A 251 -6.15 -13.24 11.69
CA GLY A 251 -7.09 -14.17 11.07
C GLY A 251 -7.02 -14.18 9.55
N LEU A 252 -7.57 -15.24 8.96
CA LEU A 252 -7.47 -15.57 7.53
C LEU A 252 -8.86 -15.65 6.88
N CYS A 253 -8.98 -15.07 5.70
CA CYS A 253 -10.13 -15.29 4.83
C CYS A 253 -9.89 -16.46 3.88
N ASN A 254 -10.87 -17.34 3.75
CA ASN A 254 -10.91 -18.27 2.62
C ASN A 254 -11.12 -17.48 1.33
N ALA A 255 -10.09 -17.40 0.48
CA ALA A 255 -10.10 -16.61 -0.74
C ALA A 255 -10.29 -17.40 -2.04
N THR A 256 -10.91 -18.58 -1.98
CA THR A 256 -11.14 -19.44 -3.16
C THR A 256 -12.20 -18.90 -4.12
N SER A 257 -13.14 -18.12 -3.61
CA SER A 257 -14.25 -17.50 -4.35
C SER A 257 -14.07 -15.99 -4.52
N GLU A 258 -14.93 -15.40 -5.36
CA GLU A 258 -15.17 -13.95 -5.39
C GLU A 258 -15.58 -13.42 -4.00
N TRP A 259 -15.60 -12.09 -3.87
CA TRP A 259 -16.15 -11.47 -2.66
C TRP A 259 -17.63 -11.84 -2.47
N GLU A 260 -18.03 -11.99 -1.20
CA GLU A 260 -19.40 -12.31 -0.80
C GLU A 260 -20.39 -11.28 -1.34
N LYS A 261 -21.63 -11.67 -1.63
CA LYS A 261 -22.64 -10.79 -2.24
C LYS A 261 -22.91 -9.53 -1.39
N ASP A 262 -22.84 -9.69 -0.09
CA ASP A 262 -23.05 -8.73 0.99
C ASP A 262 -21.73 -8.27 1.63
N TRP A 263 -20.59 -8.36 0.91
CA TRP A 263 -19.27 -7.92 1.38
C TRP A 263 -19.27 -6.49 1.95
N GLY A 264 -20.17 -5.62 1.47
CA GLY A 264 -20.28 -4.23 1.93
C GLY A 264 -20.74 -4.14 3.38
N GLU A 265 -21.65 -5.01 3.80
CA GLU A 265 -22.10 -5.09 5.20
C GLU A 265 -21.00 -5.66 6.09
N VAL A 266 -20.32 -6.70 5.61
CA VAL A 266 -19.16 -7.28 6.29
C VAL A 266 -18.07 -6.23 6.49
N PHE A 267 -17.72 -5.49 5.43
CA PHE A 267 -16.77 -4.39 5.50
C PHE A 267 -17.21 -3.36 6.55
N ASP A 268 -18.46 -2.90 6.49
CA ASP A 268 -18.97 -1.86 7.38
C ASP A 268 -18.88 -2.24 8.87
N VAL A 269 -19.13 -3.53 9.18
CA VAL A 269 -18.98 -4.07 10.54
C VAL A 269 -17.51 -4.07 10.96
N MET A 270 -16.61 -4.54 10.09
CA MET A 270 -15.20 -4.73 10.39
C MET A 270 -14.43 -3.41 10.57
N VAL A 271 -14.64 -2.44 9.66
CA VAL A 271 -13.84 -1.20 9.65
C VAL A 271 -14.50 -0.06 10.44
N GLY A 272 -15.72 -0.29 10.92
CA GLY A 272 -16.47 0.65 11.72
C GLY A 272 -17.18 1.77 10.93
N PRO A 273 -17.98 2.59 11.65
CA PRO A 273 -19.00 3.44 11.04
C PRO A 273 -18.47 4.56 10.15
N ILE A 274 -17.26 5.07 10.41
CA ILE A 274 -16.68 6.18 9.63
C ILE A 274 -16.32 5.70 8.22
N ALA A 275 -15.57 4.59 8.11
CA ALA A 275 -15.20 4.05 6.81
C ALA A 275 -16.42 3.46 6.09
N ALA A 276 -17.39 2.90 6.83
CA ALA A 276 -18.68 2.48 6.29
C ALA A 276 -19.46 3.64 5.64
N ALA A 277 -19.51 4.81 6.30
CA ALA A 277 -20.19 5.98 5.77
C ALA A 277 -19.55 6.48 4.46
N GLU A 278 -18.22 6.54 4.40
CA GLU A 278 -17.51 6.93 3.17
C GLU A 278 -17.74 5.95 2.03
N ARG A 279 -17.66 4.63 2.31
CA ARG A 279 -18.00 3.62 1.30
C ARG A 279 -19.41 3.83 0.78
N LYS A 280 -20.41 4.01 1.65
CA LYS A 280 -21.82 4.21 1.25
C LYS A 280 -21.99 5.48 0.42
N ARG A 281 -21.32 6.57 0.80
CA ARG A 281 -21.30 7.83 0.03
C ARG A 281 -20.73 7.61 -1.36
N VAL A 282 -19.55 6.99 -1.48
CA VAL A 282 -18.92 6.68 -2.77
C VAL A 282 -19.74 5.66 -3.56
N ALA A 283 -20.44 4.73 -2.91
CA ALA A 283 -21.33 3.77 -3.55
C ALA A 283 -22.58 4.42 -4.17
N ALA A 284 -23.09 5.47 -3.54
CA ALA A 284 -24.28 6.21 -3.98
C ALA A 284 -23.99 7.38 -4.93
N MET A 285 -22.71 7.74 -5.13
CA MET A 285 -22.34 8.93 -5.89
C MET A 285 -22.64 8.80 -7.40
N SER A 286 -23.07 9.91 -7.97
CA SER A 286 -23.21 10.14 -9.40
C SER A 286 -21.86 10.31 -10.10
N VAL A 287 -21.85 10.25 -11.44
CA VAL A 287 -20.65 10.52 -12.24
C VAL A 287 -20.19 11.96 -12.01
N GLU A 288 -21.13 12.89 -11.90
CA GLU A 288 -20.89 14.32 -11.67
C GLU A 288 -20.24 14.55 -10.30
N GLU A 289 -20.77 13.93 -9.25
CA GLU A 289 -20.17 13.97 -7.91
C GLU A 289 -18.78 13.34 -7.90
N CYS A 290 -18.59 12.21 -8.58
CA CYS A 290 -17.27 11.57 -8.71
C CYS A 290 -16.26 12.50 -9.42
N VAL A 291 -16.66 13.14 -10.52
CA VAL A 291 -15.79 14.07 -11.26
C VAL A 291 -15.45 15.29 -10.41
N SER A 292 -16.42 15.80 -9.64
CA SER A 292 -16.21 16.90 -8.70
C SER A 292 -15.21 16.51 -7.61
N ASP A 293 -15.42 15.37 -6.93
CA ASP A 293 -14.53 14.85 -5.88
C ASP A 293 -13.12 14.59 -6.43
N LEU A 294 -13.02 14.02 -7.63
CA LEU A 294 -11.76 13.75 -8.30
C LEU A 294 -11.06 15.06 -8.70
N GLY A 295 -11.81 16.08 -9.12
CA GLY A 295 -11.28 17.43 -9.38
C GLY A 295 -10.69 18.07 -8.12
N VAL A 296 -11.37 17.95 -6.98
CA VAL A 296 -10.84 18.39 -5.67
C VAL A 296 -9.57 17.63 -5.32
N PHE A 297 -9.54 16.31 -5.57
CA PHE A 297 -8.36 15.49 -5.32
C PHE A 297 -7.19 15.86 -6.24
N MET A 298 -7.44 16.08 -7.53
CA MET A 298 -6.46 16.54 -8.52
C MET A 298 -5.91 17.91 -8.18
N GLY A 299 -6.72 18.82 -7.65
CA GLY A 299 -6.28 20.13 -7.16
C GLY A 299 -5.26 20.06 -6.01
N LYS A 300 -5.15 18.90 -5.33
CA LYS A 300 -4.14 18.63 -4.31
C LYS A 300 -2.90 17.90 -4.86
N THR A 301 -2.89 17.55 -6.15
CA THR A 301 -1.79 16.77 -6.76
C THR A 301 -0.81 17.70 -7.45
N ALA A 302 0.47 17.56 -7.12
CA ALA A 302 1.55 18.29 -7.78
C ALA A 302 1.75 17.80 -9.22
N GLN A 303 1.51 16.50 -9.45
CA GLN A 303 1.49 15.96 -10.80
C GLN A 303 0.52 14.77 -10.93
N TRP A 304 -0.31 14.85 -11.96
CA TRP A 304 -1.32 13.85 -12.29
C TRP A 304 -0.99 13.14 -13.60
N LYS A 305 -0.74 11.84 -13.56
CA LYS A 305 -0.59 11.00 -14.76
C LYS A 305 -1.62 9.88 -14.76
N SER A 306 -2.86 10.20 -15.10
CA SER A 306 -3.99 9.25 -15.17
C SER A 306 -4.90 9.60 -16.37
N PRO A 307 -5.81 8.71 -16.81
CA PRO A 307 -6.85 9.05 -17.77
C PRO A 307 -7.74 10.22 -17.29
N ASP A 308 -8.57 10.72 -18.20
CA ASP A 308 -9.52 11.82 -17.91
C ASP A 308 -10.47 11.47 -16.74
N PRO A 309 -10.76 12.42 -15.82
CA PRO A 309 -11.64 12.20 -14.68
C PRO A 309 -13.02 11.66 -15.02
N VAL A 310 -13.63 12.15 -16.10
CA VAL A 310 -14.95 11.68 -16.56
C VAL A 310 -14.86 10.23 -16.97
N HIS A 311 -13.80 9.87 -17.71
CA HIS A 311 -13.56 8.49 -18.12
C HIS A 311 -13.31 7.56 -16.92
N ILE A 312 -12.54 8.00 -15.93
CA ILE A 312 -12.30 7.25 -14.68
C ILE A 312 -13.61 7.00 -13.94
N CYS A 313 -14.42 8.05 -13.75
CA CYS A 313 -15.69 7.97 -13.03
C CYS A 313 -16.71 7.12 -13.77
N GLN A 314 -16.84 7.26 -15.09
CA GLN A 314 -17.70 6.40 -15.90
C GLN A 314 -17.31 4.93 -15.77
N LEU A 315 -16.02 4.59 -15.91
CA LEU A 315 -15.57 3.20 -15.77
C LEU A 315 -15.76 2.65 -14.35
N GLY A 316 -15.43 3.45 -13.33
CA GLY A 316 -15.52 3.06 -11.92
C GLY A 316 -16.97 2.84 -11.47
N LEU A 317 -17.90 3.64 -11.97
CA LEU A 317 -19.32 3.57 -11.62
C LEU A 317 -20.12 2.65 -12.56
N ALA A 318 -19.76 2.51 -13.84
CA ALA A 318 -20.48 1.65 -14.80
C ALA A 318 -20.41 0.16 -14.46
N LYS A 319 -19.35 -0.31 -13.79
CA LYS A 319 -19.28 -1.67 -13.24
C LYS A 319 -20.39 -1.98 -12.22
N ARG A 320 -21.14 -0.98 -11.76
CA ARG A 320 -22.25 -1.12 -10.80
C ARG A 320 -23.60 -1.38 -11.47
N THR A 321 -23.85 -0.81 -12.66
CA THR A 321 -25.14 -0.94 -13.37
C THR A 321 -25.38 -2.34 -13.94
N ILE A 322 -24.32 -3.05 -14.32
CA ILE A 322 -24.42 -4.43 -14.83
C ILE A 322 -24.77 -5.43 -13.71
N VAL A 323 -24.35 -5.18 -12.47
CA VAL A 323 -24.67 -6.07 -11.33
C VAL A 323 -26.11 -5.88 -10.84
N GLN A 324 -26.66 -4.66 -10.96
CA GLN A 324 -28.06 -4.38 -10.61
C GLN A 324 -29.06 -4.90 -11.65
N SER A 325 -28.73 -4.85 -12.94
CA SER A 325 -29.61 -5.32 -14.03
C SER A 325 -29.72 -6.85 -14.15
N ILE A 326 -28.80 -7.61 -13.55
CA ILE A 326 -28.88 -9.09 -13.47
C ILE A 326 -29.65 -9.53 -12.20
N SER A 327 -29.97 -8.60 -11.31
CA SER A 327 -30.71 -8.84 -10.06
C SER A 327 -32.16 -8.33 -10.11
N SER A 328 -32.67 -8.01 -11.31
CA SER A 328 -34.05 -7.56 -11.57
C SER A 328 -34.89 -8.70 -12.16
#